data_AF-M5X6M4-F1
#
_entry.id   AF-M5X6M4-F1
#
_cell.length_a   1.000
_cell.length_b   1.000
_cell.length_c   1.000
_cell.angle_alpha   90.00
_cell.angle_beta   90.00
_cell.angle_gamma   90.00
#
_symmetry.space_group_name_H-M   'P 1'
#
loop_
_entity.id
_entity.type
_entity.pdbx_description
1 polymer ?
#
loop_
_entity_poly.entity_id
_entity_poly.type
_entity_poly.pdbx_seq_one_letter_code
_entity_poly.pdbx_strand_id
1 'polypeptide(L)'
;MSLCSYIFIPVLDRIGSHWYLLVVLMGDKKVELWDSLPAAKYNASRYQLVERIMKVLDYIYKDEIVKHFDKGWQFANFNIVRTDKARRQLNGCDCGIFVMNWLEDIECTSHGSNKFQHASERVRVALSLLKNPKNKRLKEVRESARRVVDEELDMLAQHGPSIPHHPIARKPMTRSQAK
;
A
#
# COMPACT_ATOMS: atom_id res chain seq x y z
N MET A 1 26.30 7.88 7.88
CA MET A 1 25.58 6.70 7.31
C MET A 1 25.73 5.38 8.10
N SER A 2 26.77 5.17 8.92
CA SER A 2 27.12 3.85 9.49
C SER A 2 26.11 3.20 10.45
N LEU A 3 25.15 3.96 10.99
CA LEU A 3 24.08 3.43 11.87
C LEU A 3 22.76 3.15 11.12
N CYS A 4 22.70 3.45 9.82
CA CYS A 4 21.50 3.21 9.02
C CYS A 4 21.42 1.72 8.67
N SER A 5 20.34 1.05 9.07
CA SER A 5 20.13 -0.38 8.76
C SER A 5 19.35 -0.59 7.46
N TYR A 6 18.39 0.31 7.16
CA TYR A 6 17.48 0.20 6.03
C TYR A 6 17.34 1.55 5.31
N ILE A 7 17.31 1.53 3.98
CA ILE A 7 16.86 2.65 3.15
C ILE A 7 15.63 2.20 2.37
N PHE A 8 14.54 2.95 2.51
CA PHE A 8 13.26 2.66 1.85
C PHE A 8 13.04 3.61 0.69
N ILE A 9 12.82 3.07 -0.51
CA ILE A 9 12.64 3.88 -1.72
C ILE A 9 11.37 3.42 -2.44
N PRO A 10 10.25 4.15 -2.28
CA PRO A 10 9.04 3.92 -3.08
C PRO A 10 9.33 4.24 -4.55
N VAL A 11 8.97 3.33 -5.44
CA VAL A 11 9.20 3.49 -6.88
C VAL A 11 7.89 3.35 -7.65
N LEU A 12 7.64 4.31 -8.53
CA LEU A 12 6.58 4.23 -9.53
C LEU A 12 7.18 3.77 -10.87
N ASP A 13 6.84 2.55 -11.27
CA ASP A 13 7.02 2.09 -12.64
C ASP A 13 5.99 2.79 -13.53
N ARG A 14 6.42 3.83 -14.26
CA ARG A 14 5.54 4.62 -15.13
C ARG A 14 4.98 3.84 -16.32
N ILE A 15 5.69 2.81 -16.78
CA ILE A 15 5.25 1.98 -17.93
C ILE A 15 4.14 1.03 -17.47
N GLY A 16 4.35 0.40 -16.31
CA GLY A 16 3.36 -0.49 -15.69
C GLY A 16 2.26 0.24 -14.91
N SER A 17 2.37 1.56 -14.71
CA SER A 17 1.58 2.35 -13.76
C SER A 17 1.48 1.66 -12.38
N HIS A 18 2.63 1.19 -11.87
CA HIS A 18 2.66 0.30 -10.72
C HIS A 18 3.65 0.77 -9.66
N TRP A 19 3.18 0.83 -8.40
CA TRP A 19 4.02 1.15 -7.25
C TRP A 19 4.64 -0.12 -6.66
N TYR A 20 5.92 -0.03 -6.31
CA TYR A 20 6.64 -1.06 -5.58
C TYR A 20 7.66 -0.40 -4.67
N LEU A 21 8.27 -1.17 -3.77
CA LEU A 21 9.22 -0.66 -2.78
C LEU A 21 10.58 -1.31 -3.00
N LEU A 22 11.63 -0.49 -2.93
CA LEU A 22 12.99 -0.99 -2.75
C LEU A 22 13.36 -0.87 -1.28
N VAL A 23 13.94 -1.95 -0.74
CA VAL A 23 14.49 -1.98 0.60
C VAL A 23 15.98 -2.26 0.48
N VAL A 24 16.81 -1.25 0.72
CA VAL A 24 18.26 -1.39 0.77
C VAL A 24 18.64 -1.85 2.18
N LEU A 25 19.22 -3.04 2.27
CA LEU A 25 19.64 -3.69 3.51
C LEU A 25 21.13 -3.48 3.66
N MET A 26 21.50 -2.52 4.52
CA MET A 26 22.87 -2.00 4.61
C MET A 26 23.85 -3.05 5.12
N GLY A 27 23.44 -3.86 6.11
CA GLY A 27 24.26 -4.93 6.68
C GLY A 27 24.52 -6.07 5.69
N ASP A 28 23.50 -6.46 4.94
CA ASP A 28 23.56 -7.59 3.99
C ASP A 28 24.16 -7.20 2.62
N LYS A 29 24.38 -5.89 2.37
CA LYS A 29 24.79 -5.34 1.07
C LYS A 29 23.88 -5.84 -0.07
N LYS A 30 22.58 -5.81 0.16
CA LYS A 30 21.57 -6.25 -0.81
C LYS A 30 20.41 -5.26 -0.93
N VAL A 31 19.71 -5.31 -2.05
CA VAL A 31 18.49 -4.55 -2.31
C VAL A 31 17.38 -5.54 -2.59
N GLU A 32 16.31 -5.48 -1.81
CA GLU A 32 15.11 -6.27 -2.03
C GLU A 32 14.06 -5.48 -2.81
N LEU A 33 13.53 -6.08 -3.88
CA LEU A 33 12.35 -5.60 -4.59
C LEU A 33 11.10 -6.19 -3.95
N TRP A 34 10.31 -5.31 -3.32
CA TRP A 34 9.03 -5.60 -2.69
C TRP A 34 7.90 -5.19 -3.63
N ASP A 35 7.28 -6.19 -4.24
CA ASP A 35 6.36 -6.01 -5.37
C ASP A 35 5.10 -6.85 -5.17
N SER A 36 3.97 -6.18 -4.98
CA SER A 36 2.69 -6.84 -4.73
C SER A 36 2.11 -7.47 -6.00
N LEU A 37 2.50 -7.00 -7.19
CA LEU A 37 2.04 -7.51 -8.49
C LEU A 37 3.22 -7.65 -9.46
N PRO A 38 4.09 -8.65 -9.26
CA PRO A 38 5.21 -8.86 -10.14
C PRO A 38 4.71 -9.26 -11.53
N ALA A 39 5.30 -8.66 -12.56
CA ALA A 39 5.04 -9.05 -13.93
C ALA A 39 6.35 -9.27 -14.66
N ALA A 40 6.55 -10.48 -15.17
CA ALA A 40 7.82 -10.90 -15.79
C ALA A 40 8.28 -9.93 -16.91
N LYS A 41 7.32 -9.40 -17.68
CA LYS A 41 7.56 -8.43 -18.75
C LYS A 41 8.25 -7.13 -18.31
N TYR A 42 8.16 -6.77 -17.03
CA TYR A 42 8.77 -5.54 -16.49
C TYR A 42 10.04 -5.81 -15.66
N ASN A 43 10.50 -7.06 -15.57
CA ASN A 43 11.64 -7.39 -14.72
C ASN A 43 12.90 -6.65 -15.14
N ALA A 44 13.29 -6.77 -16.42
CA ALA A 44 14.53 -6.18 -16.90
C ALA A 44 14.59 -4.67 -16.67
N SER A 45 13.50 -3.95 -16.99
CA SER A 45 13.42 -2.50 -16.79
C SER A 45 13.44 -2.10 -15.31
N ARG A 46 12.83 -2.90 -14.43
CA ARG A 46 12.88 -2.67 -12.97
C ARG A 46 14.29 -2.87 -12.43
N TYR A 47 14.99 -3.94 -12.79
CA TYR A 47 16.38 -4.16 -12.38
C TYR A 47 17.30 -3.04 -12.86
N GLN A 48 17.19 -2.62 -14.12
CA GLN A 48 17.95 -1.48 -14.66
C GLN A 48 17.64 -0.16 -13.93
N LEU A 49 16.40 0.04 -13.48
CA LEU A 49 16.05 1.20 -12.66
C LEU A 49 16.70 1.12 -11.28
N VAL A 50 16.70 -0.05 -10.64
CA VAL A 50 17.38 -0.26 -9.36
C VAL A 50 18.87 0.02 -9.47
N GLU A 51 19.55 -0.54 -10.47
CA GLU A 51 20.98 -0.28 -10.71
C GLU A 51 21.29 1.22 -10.84
N ARG A 52 20.44 1.97 -11.56
CA ARG A 52 20.59 3.43 -11.69
C ARG A 52 20.37 4.14 -10.36
N ILE A 53 19.35 3.75 -9.60
CA ILE A 53 19.10 4.31 -8.26
C ILE A 53 20.31 4.06 -7.35
N MET A 54 20.87 2.85 -7.32
CA MET A 54 22.04 2.52 -6.50
C MET A 54 23.26 3.37 -6.85
N LYS A 55 23.53 3.59 -8.15
CA LYS A 55 24.59 4.51 -8.61
C LYS A 55 24.35 5.96 -8.20
N VAL A 56 23.09 6.40 -8.18
CA VAL A 56 22.72 7.74 -7.70
C VAL A 56 22.94 7.85 -6.20
N LEU A 57 22.67 6.81 -5.41
CA LEU A 57 22.98 6.79 -3.97
C LEU A 57 24.49 6.90 -3.73
N ASP A 58 25.32 6.23 -4.53
CA ASP A 58 26.79 6.39 -4.47
C ASP A 58 27.22 7.84 -4.68
N TYR A 59 26.57 8.54 -5.60
CA TYR A 59 26.84 9.95 -5.85
C TYR A 59 26.37 10.85 -4.71
N ILE A 60 25.13 10.67 -4.25
CA ILE A 60 24.52 11.49 -3.18
C ILE A 60 25.30 11.37 -1.88
N TYR A 61 25.74 10.16 -1.53
CA TYR A 61 26.40 9.87 -0.26
C TYR A 61 27.92 9.69 -0.38
N LYS A 62 28.54 10.15 -1.47
CA LYS A 62 29.98 9.97 -1.74
C LYS A 62 30.86 10.28 -0.54
N ASP A 63 30.68 11.44 0.09
CA ASP A 63 31.53 11.88 1.19
C ASP A 63 31.30 11.05 2.46
N GLU A 64 30.05 10.69 2.74
CA GLU A 64 29.67 9.80 3.84
C GLU A 64 30.24 8.39 3.65
N ILE A 65 30.25 7.89 2.40
CA ILE A 65 30.83 6.59 2.05
C ILE A 65 32.32 6.59 2.35
N VAL A 66 33.06 7.58 1.83
CA VAL A 66 34.51 7.70 2.04
C VAL A 66 34.87 7.81 3.53
N LYS A 67 34.04 8.50 4.31
CA LYS A 67 34.27 8.73 5.74
C LYS A 67 33.98 7.50 6.61
N HIS A 68 33.00 6.69 6.25
CA HIS A 68 32.43 5.69 7.15
C HIS A 68 32.57 4.23 6.70
N PHE A 69 33.02 3.97 5.48
CA PHE A 69 33.10 2.62 4.92
C PHE A 69 34.46 2.33 4.29
N ASP A 70 34.75 1.04 4.13
CA ASP A 70 36.01 0.58 3.53
C ASP A 70 36.16 1.04 2.08
N LYS A 71 37.42 1.11 1.63
CA LYS A 71 37.76 1.42 0.25
C LYS A 71 37.05 0.44 -0.70
N GLY A 72 36.36 0.98 -1.71
CA GLY A 72 35.62 0.20 -2.70
C GLY A 72 34.18 -0.13 -2.29
N TRP A 73 33.73 0.29 -1.10
CA TRP A 73 32.33 0.19 -0.72
C TRP A 73 31.47 1.09 -1.63
N GLN A 74 30.43 0.51 -2.25
CA GLN A 74 29.49 1.20 -3.12
C GLN A 74 28.13 0.51 -3.06
N PHE A 75 27.06 1.31 -3.07
CA PHE A 75 25.69 0.88 -3.27
C PHE A 75 25.53 0.13 -4.59
N ALA A 76 26.20 0.55 -5.66
CA ALA A 76 26.15 -0.12 -6.96
C ALA A 76 26.65 -1.58 -6.94
N ASN A 77 27.40 -1.98 -5.90
CA ASN A 77 27.89 -3.35 -5.74
C ASN A 77 26.92 -4.24 -4.94
N PHE A 78 25.75 -3.74 -4.55
CA PHE A 78 24.79 -4.50 -3.77
C PHE A 78 24.05 -5.53 -4.62
N ASN A 79 23.78 -6.70 -4.06
CA ASN A 79 23.02 -7.75 -4.73
C ASN A 79 21.54 -7.35 -4.84
N ILE A 80 21.01 -7.36 -6.07
CA ILE A 80 19.60 -7.03 -6.32
C ILE A 80 18.78 -8.33 -6.35
N VAL A 81 17.85 -8.48 -5.41
CA VAL A 81 17.03 -9.68 -5.25
C VAL A 81 15.54 -9.33 -5.14
N ARG A 82 14.67 -10.29 -5.42
CA ARG A 82 13.24 -10.18 -5.10
C ARG A 82 12.98 -10.77 -3.74
N THR A 83 12.15 -10.10 -2.96
CA THR A 83 11.68 -10.68 -1.71
C THR A 83 10.56 -11.69 -1.97
N ASP A 84 10.56 -12.78 -1.21
CA ASP A 84 9.44 -13.73 -1.08
C ASP A 84 8.46 -13.31 0.03
N LYS A 85 8.85 -12.36 0.89
CA LYS A 85 8.06 -11.86 2.02
C LYS A 85 6.90 -10.95 1.59
N ALA A 86 6.97 -10.37 0.39
CA ALA A 86 5.97 -9.43 -0.09
C ALA A 86 4.63 -10.12 -0.38
N ARG A 87 3.59 -9.71 0.36
CA ARG A 87 2.20 -10.12 0.07
C ARG A 87 1.81 -9.70 -1.35
N ARG A 88 1.05 -10.56 -2.02
CA ARG A 88 0.54 -10.30 -3.37
C ARG A 88 -0.80 -9.57 -3.32
N GLN A 89 -0.98 -8.63 -4.23
CA GLN A 89 -2.28 -8.03 -4.53
C GLN A 89 -2.98 -8.83 -5.63
N LEU A 90 -4.31 -8.84 -5.60
CA LEU A 90 -5.14 -9.48 -6.62
C LEU A 90 -5.69 -8.50 -7.66
N ASN A 91 -5.57 -7.19 -7.41
CA ASN A 91 -6.05 -6.14 -8.31
C ASN A 91 -4.90 -5.26 -8.81
N GLY A 92 -5.19 -4.33 -9.72
CA GLY A 92 -4.20 -3.42 -10.28
C GLY A 92 -4.05 -2.07 -9.57
N CYS A 93 -4.80 -1.79 -8.50
CA CYS A 93 -4.95 -0.43 -7.97
C CYS A 93 -4.53 -0.23 -6.51
N ASP A 94 -4.20 -1.30 -5.78
CA ASP A 94 -3.78 -1.22 -4.37
C ASP A 94 -2.26 -1.19 -4.16
N CYS A 95 -1.46 -1.17 -5.22
CA CYS A 95 0.00 -1.25 -5.11
C CYS A 95 0.60 -0.17 -4.19
N GLY A 96 0.03 1.05 -4.20
CA GLY A 96 0.40 2.10 -3.26
C GLY A 96 0.06 1.80 -1.80
N ILE A 97 -1.06 1.10 -1.53
CA ILE A 97 -1.45 0.68 -0.18
C ILE A 97 -0.48 -0.39 0.35
N PHE A 98 -0.10 -1.36 -0.49
CA PHE A 98 0.90 -2.36 -0.11
C PHE A 98 2.24 -1.70 0.23
N VAL A 99 2.70 -0.74 -0.58
CA VAL A 99 3.91 0.04 -0.28
C VAL A 99 3.80 0.78 1.05
N MET A 100 2.67 1.47 1.31
CA MET A 100 2.48 2.18 2.59
C MET A 100 2.45 1.22 3.79
N ASN A 101 1.81 0.06 3.66
CA ASN A 101 1.79 -0.94 4.73
C ASN A 101 3.19 -1.46 5.05
N TRP A 102 4.04 -1.71 4.04
CA TRP A 102 5.43 -2.13 4.27
C TRP A 102 6.31 -1.04 4.88
N LEU A 103 6.03 0.23 4.59
CA LEU A 103 6.71 1.36 5.23
C LEU A 103 6.30 1.52 6.71
N GLU A 104 5.08 1.12 7.08
CA GLU A 104 4.61 1.12 8.47
C GLU A 104 5.14 -0.10 9.27
N ASP A 105 5.25 -1.28 8.65
CA ASP A 105 5.67 -2.53 9.29
C ASP A 105 6.41 -3.44 8.30
N ILE A 106 7.73 -3.29 8.25
CA ILE A 106 8.60 -4.05 7.34
C ILE A 106 8.61 -5.55 7.67
N GLU A 107 8.55 -5.91 8.95
CA GLU A 107 8.55 -7.32 9.37
C GLU A 107 7.23 -8.02 9.04
N CYS A 108 6.24 -7.27 8.53
CA CYS A 108 4.91 -7.76 8.18
C CYS A 108 4.23 -8.49 9.37
N THR A 109 4.61 -8.13 10.60
CA THR A 109 4.21 -8.80 11.85
C THR A 109 2.77 -8.50 12.23
N SER A 110 2.28 -7.31 11.89
CA SER A 110 0.98 -6.80 12.33
C SER A 110 -0.18 -7.14 11.37
N HIS A 111 0.12 -7.60 10.16
CA HIS A 111 -0.89 -7.82 9.11
C HIS A 111 -1.21 -9.32 8.92
N GLY A 112 -1.34 -10.01 10.06
CA GLY A 112 -1.58 -11.44 10.20
C GLY A 112 -2.61 -12.01 9.22
N SER A 113 -2.32 -13.24 8.81
CA SER A 113 -3.13 -14.11 7.96
C SER A 113 -4.65 -13.94 8.12
N ASN A 114 -5.30 -13.28 7.15
CA ASN A 114 -6.38 -13.83 6.30
C ASN A 114 -7.22 -12.70 5.68
N LYS A 115 -7.07 -12.52 4.37
CA LYS A 115 -7.72 -11.53 3.48
C LYS A 115 -7.35 -10.07 3.75
N PHE A 116 -6.40 -9.56 2.96
CA PHE A 116 -6.22 -8.12 2.76
C PHE A 116 -7.56 -7.53 2.28
N GLN A 117 -8.18 -6.67 3.10
CA GLN A 117 -9.44 -6.03 2.76
C GLN A 117 -9.16 -4.66 2.14
N HIS A 118 -9.20 -4.60 0.81
CA HIS A 118 -8.79 -3.44 0.02
C HIS A 118 -9.37 -2.09 0.50
N ALA A 119 -10.68 -2.02 0.72
CA ALA A 119 -11.34 -0.79 1.18
C ALA A 119 -10.95 -0.44 2.63
N SER A 120 -10.98 -1.43 3.53
CA SER A 120 -10.62 -1.26 4.93
C SER A 120 -9.18 -0.77 5.10
N GLU A 121 -8.24 -1.30 4.32
CA GLU A 121 -6.83 -0.89 4.36
C GLU A 121 -6.61 0.55 3.88
N ARG A 122 -7.32 0.97 2.82
CA ARG A 122 -7.32 2.38 2.37
C ARG A 122 -7.80 3.33 3.47
N VAL A 123 -8.90 2.98 4.13
CA VAL A 123 -9.45 3.77 5.24
C VAL A 123 -8.50 3.74 6.45
N ARG A 124 -7.91 2.59 6.78
CA ARG A 124 -6.93 2.43 7.86
C ARG A 124 -5.74 3.37 7.66
N VAL A 125 -5.13 3.35 6.47
CA VAL A 125 -4.02 4.24 6.12
C VAL A 125 -4.45 5.71 6.18
N ALA A 126 -5.61 6.06 5.63
CA ALA A 126 -6.11 7.43 5.69
C ALA A 126 -6.30 7.92 7.14
N LEU A 127 -6.86 7.08 8.02
CA LEU A 127 -7.02 7.38 9.45
C LEU A 127 -5.68 7.47 10.19
N SER A 128 -4.71 6.62 9.84
CA SER A 128 -3.33 6.67 10.35
C SER A 128 -2.68 8.03 10.01
N LEU A 129 -2.73 8.40 8.74
CA LEU A 129 -2.20 9.68 8.25
C LEU A 129 -2.92 10.88 8.86
N LEU A 130 -4.24 10.80 9.04
CA LEU A 130 -5.03 11.86 9.68
C LEU A 130 -4.57 12.12 11.13
N LYS A 131 -4.12 11.09 11.85
CA LYS A 131 -3.59 11.20 13.22
C LYS A 131 -2.18 11.78 13.29
N ASN A 132 -1.51 12.05 12.16
CA ASN A 132 -0.18 12.62 12.15
C ASN A 132 -0.14 13.98 12.89
N PRO A 133 0.83 14.23 13.79
CA PRO A 133 0.93 15.49 14.54
C PRO A 133 1.00 16.76 13.68
N LYS A 134 1.39 16.64 12.40
CA LYS A 134 1.39 17.77 11.45
C LYS A 134 -0.02 18.22 11.05
N ASN A 135 -1.05 17.40 11.27
CA ASN A 135 -2.44 17.77 11.02
C ASN A 135 -3.01 18.60 12.17
N LYS A 136 -2.71 19.90 12.15
CA LYS A 136 -3.05 20.85 13.24
C LYS A 136 -4.54 20.98 13.52
N ARG A 137 -5.41 20.71 12.53
CA ARG A 137 -6.87 20.86 12.63
C ARG A 137 -7.61 19.53 12.85
N LEU A 138 -6.92 18.49 13.32
CA LEU A 138 -7.51 17.16 13.51
C LEU A 138 -8.78 17.18 14.39
N LYS A 139 -8.80 18.02 15.44
CA LYS A 139 -9.97 18.17 16.32
C LYS A 139 -11.19 18.66 15.54
N GLU A 140 -11.02 19.74 14.78
CA GLU A 140 -12.09 20.36 13.98
C GLU A 140 -12.59 19.41 12.88
N VAL A 141 -11.68 18.67 12.23
CA VAL A 141 -12.06 17.66 11.23
C VAL A 141 -12.90 16.55 11.87
N ARG A 142 -12.53 16.09 13.07
CA ARG A 142 -13.31 15.07 13.81
C ARG A 142 -14.68 15.59 14.23
N GLU A 143 -14.76 16.83 14.71
CA GLU A 143 -16.03 17.47 15.08
C GLU A 143 -16.94 17.67 13.86
N SER A 144 -16.38 18.08 12.73
CA SER A 144 -17.12 18.19 11.47
C SER A 144 -17.60 16.82 10.98
N ALA A 145 -16.76 15.79 11.02
CA ALA A 145 -17.14 14.44 10.62
C ALA A 145 -18.25 13.87 11.53
N ARG A 146 -18.19 14.13 12.84
CA ARG A 146 -19.25 13.71 13.77
C ARG A 146 -20.59 14.36 13.41
N ARG A 147 -20.61 15.66 13.14
CA ARG A 147 -21.84 16.37 12.73
C ARG A 147 -22.49 15.77 11.49
N VAL A 148 -21.69 15.47 10.45
CA VAL A 148 -22.21 14.82 9.23
C VAL A 148 -22.81 13.44 9.54
N VAL A 149 -22.16 12.65 10.40
CA VAL A 149 -22.69 11.33 10.80
C VAL A 149 -24.00 11.48 11.59
N ASP A 150 -24.06 12.42 12.53
CA ASP A 150 -25.26 12.68 13.32
C ASP A 150 -26.43 13.11 12.38
N GLU A 151 -26.17 14.00 11.42
CA GLU A 151 -27.15 14.43 10.40
C GLU A 151 -27.65 13.27 9.53
N GLU A 152 -26.76 12.40 9.05
CA GLU A 152 -27.14 11.21 8.25
C GLU A 152 -27.96 10.21 9.06
N LEU A 153 -27.61 9.97 10.34
CA LEU A 153 -28.37 9.09 11.23
C LEU A 153 -29.78 9.65 11.50
N ASP A 154 -29.89 10.97 11.72
CA ASP A 154 -31.18 11.64 11.90
C ASP A 154 -32.04 11.54 10.65
N MET A 155 -31.47 11.72 9.45
CA MET A 155 -32.18 11.53 8.19
C MET A 155 -32.69 10.10 8.01
N LEU A 156 -31.87 9.10 8.34
CA LEU A 156 -32.26 7.69 8.26
C LEU A 156 -33.35 7.33 9.27
N ALA A 157 -33.31 7.92 10.48
CA ALA A 157 -34.34 7.74 11.49
C ALA A 157 -35.68 8.36 11.07
N GLN A 158 -35.65 9.49 10.35
CA GLN A 158 -36.85 10.16 9.84
C GLN A 158 -37.53 9.43 8.68
N HIS A 159 -36.77 8.69 7.86
CA HIS A 159 -37.31 8.04 6.65
C HIS A 159 -37.69 6.56 6.84
N GLY A 160 -37.39 5.94 7.98
CA GLY A 160 -37.64 4.51 8.25
C GLY A 160 -36.96 3.57 7.24
N PRO A 161 -36.91 2.25 7.49
CA PRO A 161 -36.46 1.33 6.45
C PRO A 161 -37.47 1.41 5.30
N SER A 162 -37.05 2.03 4.19
CA SER A 162 -37.72 1.89 2.91
C SER A 162 -37.57 0.43 2.50
N ILE A 163 -38.49 -0.43 2.94
CA ILE A 163 -38.64 -1.77 2.37
C ILE A 163 -39.11 -1.51 0.94
N PRO A 164 -38.30 -1.80 -0.09
CA PRO A 164 -38.81 -1.71 -1.44
C PRO A 164 -39.95 -2.72 -1.52
N HIS A 165 -41.17 -2.25 -1.71
CA HIS A 165 -42.27 -3.08 -2.18
C HIS A 165 -41.89 -3.54 -3.59
N HIS A 166 -41.10 -4.61 -3.67
CA HIS A 166 -41.09 -5.42 -4.88
C HIS A 166 -42.53 -5.93 -5.02
N PRO A 167 -43.24 -5.60 -6.11
CA PRO A 167 -44.52 -6.23 -6.37
C PRO A 167 -44.28 -7.73 -6.37
N ILE A 168 -44.94 -8.45 -5.45
CA ILE A 168 -44.96 -9.91 -5.47
C ILE A 168 -45.48 -10.26 -6.86
N ALA A 169 -44.60 -10.74 -7.73
CA ALA A 169 -45.00 -11.31 -9.01
C ALA A 169 -45.92 -12.47 -8.67
N ARG A 170 -47.24 -12.25 -8.80
CA ARG A 170 -48.21 -13.34 -8.80
C ARG A 170 -47.80 -14.23 -9.96
N LYS A 171 -47.25 -15.41 -9.66
CA LYS A 171 -47.08 -16.45 -10.67
C LYS A 171 -48.44 -16.64 -11.36
N PRO A 172 -48.50 -16.70 -12.70
CA PRO A 172 -49.72 -17.08 -13.38
C PRO A 172 -50.15 -18.45 -12.84
N MET A 173 -51.39 -18.57 -12.37
CA MET A 173 -51.97 -19.88 -12.12
C MET A 173 -52.01 -20.62 -13.45
N THR A 174 -51.24 -21.70 -13.57
CA THR A 174 -51.40 -22.64 -14.67
C THR A 174 -52.75 -23.31 -14.52
N ARG A 175 -53.52 -23.31 -15.61
CA ARG A 175 -54.81 -23.96 -15.76
C ARG A 175 -54.63 -25.49 -15.75
N SER A 176 -54.29 -26.07 -14.61
CA SER A 176 -54.28 -27.52 -14.39
C SER A 176 -54.76 -27.94 -13.00
N GLN A 177 -55.42 -27.04 -12.27
CA GLN A 177 -56.14 -27.39 -11.03
C GLN A 177 -57.54 -26.77 -11.06
N ALA A 178 -58.36 -27.29 -11.96
CA ALA A 178 -59.82 -27.25 -11.84
C ALA A 178 -60.30 -28.62 -12.34
N LYS A 179 -60.66 -29.48 -11.39
CA LYS A 179 -61.61 -30.56 -11.65
C LYS A 179 -62.99 -29.94 -11.83
#